data_AF-A0A3D1GBZ3-F1
#
_entry.id   AF-A0A3D1GBZ3-F1
#
_cell.length_a   1.000
_cell.length_b   1.000
_cell.length_c   1.000
_cell.angle_alpha   90.00
_cell.angle_beta   90.00
_cell.angle_gamma   90.00
#
_symmetry.space_group_name_H-M   'P 1'
#
loop_
_entity.id
_entity.type
_entity.pdbx_description
1 polymer ?
#
loop_
_entity_poly.entity_id
_entity_poly.type
_entity_poly.pdbx_seq_one_letter_code
_entity_poly.pdbx_strand_id
1 'polypeptide(L)'
;FISEKDIERSYFWFEAKGPAIIIMSRFIPGSRMPTYFSAGAIGASFGMFILYFGIASLLWTPILVGLAVFLGQNMLSYFTVYQEYAIWVLFGVLSALFVIFKIIIPSFTYKGRRLLVARWKRIIHWEYWPPFLIYLPVLLYVIKLWLRYGKPGIVTLANPGIELGGFINESKSSILDNIKQQNALPIYQLISYTGNPQQLLEDIQLLMQEKNLAFPIVLKPDKGERGKGVQIVKNVESLSDTVLDVKEDVIIQEFIPGIEYGVFYYRIPDEPFGKIYSITKKHYQFLTGDGIHTIEELILKDDRAVCQARMHFDCHIDRLFEIPERGEKIPLVEIGTHALGSKFEDANHLITDELTEAIDQLSKSFDGFYFGRFDLKVPSEYDFKNGENIKVLELNGVTSEATHIYDERHSYMYGVQTLMQQWKLAYEIGNKNLKLNPGLKVPSVKKILSELF
;
A
#
# COMPACT_ATOMS: atom_id res chain seq x y z
N PHE A 1 7.37 13.08 14.96
CA PHE A 1 8.71 12.98 14.34
C PHE A 1 8.65 13.65 12.99
N ILE A 2 9.49 14.65 12.77
CA ILE A 2 9.64 15.35 11.48
C ILE A 2 10.58 14.47 10.66
N SER A 3 10.13 14.00 9.50
CA SER A 3 10.97 13.18 8.61
C SER A 3 11.92 14.06 7.80
N GLU A 4 13.02 13.49 7.31
CA GLU A 4 13.96 14.17 6.40
C GLU A 4 13.23 14.73 5.16
N LYS A 5 12.24 13.98 4.66
CA LYS A 5 11.32 14.40 3.59
C LYS A 5 10.46 15.62 3.92
N ASP A 6 10.08 15.81 5.18
CA ASP A 6 9.33 17.01 5.61
C ASP A 6 10.23 18.27 5.60
N ILE A 7 11.55 18.10 5.77
CA ILE A 7 12.54 19.19 5.73
C ILE A 7 12.79 19.63 4.29
N GLU A 8 12.99 18.70 3.35
CA GLU A 8 13.15 19.00 1.92
C GLU A 8 11.91 19.70 1.35
N ARG A 9 10.72 19.22 1.70
CA ARG A 9 9.47 19.88 1.30
C ARG A 9 9.38 21.32 1.83
N SER A 10 9.91 21.58 3.01
CA SER A 10 9.94 22.92 3.61
C SER A 10 10.96 23.84 2.90
N TYR A 11 12.06 23.28 2.40
CA TYR A 11 13.08 24.00 1.63
C TYR A 11 12.51 24.62 0.35
N PHE A 12 11.93 23.81 -0.53
CA PHE A 12 11.35 24.28 -1.81
C PHE A 12 10.19 25.26 -1.61
N TRP A 13 9.40 25.09 -0.55
CA TRP A 13 8.29 26.00 -0.24
C TRP A 13 8.77 27.37 0.25
N PHE A 14 9.84 27.40 1.04
CA PHE A 14 10.41 28.62 1.59
C PHE A 14 11.17 29.43 0.52
N GLU A 15 11.87 28.77 -0.40
CA GLU A 15 12.55 29.42 -1.52
C GLU A 15 11.56 30.21 -2.40
N ALA A 16 10.39 29.64 -2.68
CA ALA A 16 9.38 30.28 -3.53
C ALA A 16 8.56 31.38 -2.82
N LYS A 17 8.33 31.30 -1.49
CA LYS A 17 7.33 32.15 -0.78
C LYS A 17 7.75 32.67 0.61
N GLY A 18 9.04 32.64 0.95
CA GLY A 18 9.59 32.93 2.29
C GLY A 18 8.97 34.13 3.04
N PRO A 19 8.91 35.34 2.46
CA PRO A 19 8.33 36.52 3.11
C PRO A 19 6.85 36.36 3.50
N ALA A 20 6.04 35.78 2.62
CA ALA A 20 4.61 35.54 2.86
C ALA A 20 4.42 34.47 3.95
N ILE A 21 5.29 33.45 4.00
CA ILE A 21 5.25 32.39 4.99
C ILE A 21 5.52 32.93 6.40
N ILE A 22 6.49 33.82 6.56
CA ILE A 22 6.82 34.43 7.86
C ILE A 22 5.63 35.21 8.41
N ILE A 23 4.97 36.02 7.58
CA ILE A 23 3.76 36.75 7.99
C ILE A 23 2.62 35.79 8.32
N MET A 24 2.33 34.83 7.43
CA MET A 24 1.23 33.89 7.60
C MET A 24 1.39 32.97 8.83
N SER A 25 2.63 32.67 9.23
CA SER A 25 2.91 31.85 10.42
C SER A 25 2.35 32.44 11.73
N ARG A 26 2.12 33.75 11.78
CA ARG A 26 1.52 34.43 12.94
C ARG A 26 0.02 34.13 13.08
N PHE A 27 -0.65 33.94 11.95
CA PHE A 27 -2.09 33.68 11.86
C PHE A 27 -2.45 32.18 12.00
N ILE A 28 -1.46 31.29 11.90
CA ILE A 28 -1.67 29.83 11.97
C ILE A 28 -1.09 29.29 13.30
N PRO A 29 -1.94 28.86 14.25
CA PRO A 29 -1.49 28.27 15.51
C PRO A 29 -0.53 27.09 15.30
N GLY A 30 0.54 27.03 16.09
CA GLY A 30 1.53 25.93 16.03
C GLY A 30 2.57 26.02 14.89
N SER A 31 2.40 26.93 13.92
CA SER A 31 3.31 27.05 12.77
C SER A 31 4.58 27.89 13.02
N ARG A 32 4.64 28.63 14.14
CA ARG A 32 5.73 29.57 14.46
C ARG A 32 7.07 28.88 14.63
N MET A 33 7.14 27.90 15.52
CA MET A 33 8.37 27.14 15.80
C MET A 33 8.91 26.45 14.54
N PRO A 34 8.10 25.71 13.75
CA PRO A 34 8.54 25.15 12.48
C PRO A 34 9.07 26.20 11.51
N THR A 35 8.34 27.32 11.31
CA THR A 35 8.74 28.37 10.36
C THR A 35 10.08 28.99 10.72
N TYR A 36 10.33 29.25 12.01
CA TYR A 36 11.56 29.88 12.46
C TYR A 36 12.75 28.91 12.37
N PHE A 37 12.50 27.64 12.72
CA PHE A 37 13.49 26.59 12.58
C PHE A 37 13.87 26.38 11.10
N SER A 38 12.89 26.26 10.21
CA SER A 38 13.11 26.12 8.77
C SER A 38 13.85 27.33 8.19
N ALA A 39 13.46 28.56 8.54
CA ALA A 39 14.16 29.76 8.08
C ALA A 39 15.64 29.78 8.50
N GLY A 40 15.94 29.31 9.72
CA GLY A 40 17.32 29.17 10.20
C GLY A 40 18.09 28.05 9.50
N ALA A 41 17.48 26.87 9.33
CA ALA A 41 18.08 25.72 8.66
C ALA A 41 18.42 25.99 7.18
N ILE A 42 17.61 26.83 6.52
CA ILE A 42 17.77 27.20 5.10
C ILE A 42 18.75 28.39 4.93
N GLY A 43 19.23 28.99 6.01
CA GLY A 43 20.15 30.14 5.94
C GLY A 43 19.49 31.44 5.45
N ALA A 44 18.20 31.62 5.72
CA ALA A 44 17.48 32.82 5.33
C ALA A 44 18.10 34.09 5.95
N SER A 45 18.07 35.21 5.21
CA SER A 45 18.69 36.44 5.69
C SER A 45 18.00 36.98 6.96
N PHE A 46 18.80 37.13 8.02
CA PHE A 46 18.32 37.54 9.34
C PHE A 46 17.57 38.88 9.33
N GLY A 47 18.04 39.85 8.53
CA GLY A 47 17.39 41.16 8.40
C GLY A 47 16.02 41.08 7.74
N MET A 48 15.86 40.25 6.71
CA MET A 48 14.56 40.00 6.07
C MET A 48 13.60 39.36 7.06
N PHE A 49 14.06 38.36 7.81
CA PHE A 49 13.26 37.68 8.81
C PHE A 49 12.75 38.63 9.90
N ILE A 50 13.63 39.44 10.49
CA ILE A 50 13.25 40.41 11.53
C ILE A 50 12.26 41.44 11.00
N LEU A 51 12.46 41.95 9.79
CA LEU A 51 11.57 42.96 9.20
C LEU A 51 10.14 42.42 9.07
N TYR A 52 9.98 41.26 8.42
CA TYR A 52 8.66 40.66 8.22
C TYR A 52 8.04 40.16 9.52
N PHE A 53 8.85 39.64 10.44
CA PHE A 53 8.40 39.28 11.79
C PHE A 53 7.91 40.50 12.58
N GLY A 54 8.62 41.62 12.49
CA GLY A 54 8.27 42.89 13.13
C GLY A 54 6.95 43.44 12.60
N ILE A 55 6.80 43.51 11.27
CA ILE A 55 5.55 43.92 10.61
C ILE A 55 4.37 43.02 11.04
N ALA A 56 4.56 41.71 11.00
CA ALA A 56 3.52 40.77 11.41
C ALA A 56 3.16 40.90 12.91
N SER A 57 4.14 41.21 13.77
CA SER A 57 3.93 41.45 15.20
C SER A 57 3.13 42.72 15.47
N LEU A 58 3.49 43.81 14.79
CA LEU A 58 2.84 45.12 14.92
C LEU A 58 1.38 45.09 14.45
N LEU A 59 1.06 44.25 13.46
CA LEU A 59 -0.32 44.08 13.01
C LEU A 59 -1.11 43.13 13.93
N TRP A 60 -0.55 41.97 14.25
CA TRP A 60 -1.30 40.91 14.93
C TRP A 60 -1.53 41.18 16.43
N THR A 61 -0.52 41.72 17.12
CA THR A 61 -0.56 41.85 18.58
C THR A 61 -1.63 42.85 19.05
N PRO A 62 -1.77 44.05 18.46
CA PRO A 62 -2.83 44.99 18.84
C PRO A 62 -4.22 44.46 18.51
N ILE A 63 -4.38 43.72 17.41
CA ILE A 63 -5.66 43.11 17.02
C ILE A 63 -6.11 42.09 18.06
N LEU A 64 -5.24 41.15 18.45
CA LEU A 64 -5.57 40.13 19.45
C LEU A 64 -5.84 40.73 20.83
N VAL A 65 -4.98 41.63 21.29
CA VAL A 65 -5.12 42.26 22.60
C VAL A 65 -6.37 43.14 22.63
N GLY A 66 -6.62 43.90 21.56
CA GLY A 66 -7.83 44.71 21.41
C GLY A 66 -9.11 43.86 21.44
N LEU A 67 -9.13 42.75 20.70
CA LEU A 67 -10.25 41.79 20.74
C LEU A 67 -10.42 41.17 22.12
N ALA A 68 -9.34 40.79 22.80
CA ALA A 68 -9.40 40.20 24.13
C ALA A 68 -9.94 41.18 25.19
N VAL A 69 -9.53 42.46 25.14
CA VAL A 69 -10.04 43.50 26.04
C VAL A 69 -11.51 43.78 25.76
N PHE A 70 -11.90 43.90 24.48
CA PHE A 70 -13.27 44.18 24.08
C PHE A 70 -14.24 43.04 24.41
N LEU A 71 -13.86 41.79 24.16
CA LEU A 71 -14.68 40.60 24.41
C LEU A 71 -14.63 40.18 25.89
N GLY A 72 -13.50 40.38 26.57
CA GLY A 72 -13.27 39.92 27.93
C GLY A 72 -14.18 40.57 28.97
N GLN A 73 -14.47 41.87 28.83
CA GLN A 73 -15.37 42.58 29.75
C GLN A 73 -16.81 42.03 29.69
N ASN A 74 -17.26 41.62 28.50
CA ASN A 74 -18.60 41.06 28.31
C ASN A 74 -18.68 39.57 28.67
N MET A 75 -17.61 38.80 28.48
CA MET A 75 -17.60 37.35 28.78
C MET A 75 -17.64 37.03 30.28
N LEU A 76 -17.13 37.92 31.14
CA LEU A 76 -17.10 37.72 32.59
C LEU A 76 -18.50 37.70 33.22
N SER A 77 -19.47 38.43 32.67
CA SER A 77 -20.86 38.43 33.19
C SER A 77 -21.65 37.18 32.78
N TYR A 78 -21.27 36.50 31.70
CA TYR A 78 -21.89 35.24 31.26
C TYR A 78 -21.30 34.00 31.92
N PHE A 79 -20.13 34.11 32.56
CA PHE A 79 -19.40 32.96 33.13
C PHE A 79 -20.15 32.27 34.28
N THR A 80 -20.95 33.01 35.05
CA THR A 80 -21.75 32.49 36.17
C THR A 80 -23.06 31.82 35.74
N VAL A 81 -23.60 32.18 34.56
CA VAL A 81 -24.86 31.64 34.02
C VAL A 81 -24.64 30.40 33.15
N TYR A 82 -23.48 30.30 32.49
CA TYR A 82 -23.20 29.24 31.52
C TYR A 82 -22.33 28.09 32.05
N GLN A 83 -22.07 28.00 33.36
CA GLN A 83 -21.23 26.95 33.94
C GLN A 83 -21.77 25.54 33.63
N GLU A 84 -23.10 25.37 33.59
CA GLU A 84 -23.76 24.11 33.20
C GLU A 84 -23.67 23.81 31.70
N TYR A 85 -23.54 24.84 30.86
CA TYR A 85 -23.42 24.73 29.40
C TYR A 85 -21.97 24.83 28.90
N ALA A 86 -21.00 25.07 29.79
CA ALA A 86 -19.61 25.33 29.43
C ALA A 86 -19.02 24.20 28.58
N ILE A 87 -19.39 22.94 28.87
CA ILE A 87 -18.93 21.78 28.09
C ILE A 87 -19.53 21.76 26.67
N TRP A 88 -20.79 22.16 26.51
CA TRP A 88 -21.45 22.26 25.20
C TRP A 88 -20.94 23.44 24.39
N VAL A 89 -20.69 24.58 25.04
CA VAL A 89 -20.03 25.74 24.43
C VAL A 89 -18.62 25.38 23.98
N LEU A 90 -17.84 24.71 24.83
CA LEU A 90 -16.50 24.21 24.48
C LEU A 90 -16.57 23.24 23.30
N PHE A 91 -17.48 22.27 23.34
CA PHE A 91 -17.68 21.33 22.24
C PHE A 91 -18.08 22.04 20.94
N GLY A 92 -18.98 23.03 21.01
CA GLY A 92 -19.39 23.85 19.88
C GLY A 92 -18.23 24.66 19.30
N VAL A 93 -17.42 25.30 20.14
CA VAL A 93 -16.22 26.04 19.72
C VAL A 93 -15.20 25.09 19.08
N LEU A 94 -14.90 23.95 19.70
CA LEU A 94 -13.97 22.96 19.13
C LEU A 94 -14.47 22.39 17.80
N SER A 95 -15.77 22.12 17.68
CA SER A 95 -16.40 21.67 16.43
C SER A 95 -16.35 22.75 15.35
N ALA A 96 -16.61 24.02 15.70
CA ALA A 96 -16.50 25.15 14.79
C ALA A 96 -15.06 25.34 14.31
N LEU A 97 -14.08 25.29 15.21
CA LEU A 97 -12.66 25.35 14.85
C LEU A 97 -12.28 24.17 13.94
N PHE A 98 -12.76 22.96 14.24
CA PHE A 98 -12.54 21.79 13.39
C PHE A 98 -13.09 22.01 11.98
N VAL A 99 -14.34 22.47 11.83
CA VAL A 99 -14.95 22.77 10.53
C VAL A 99 -14.18 23.86 9.79
N ILE A 100 -13.80 24.94 10.49
CA ILE A 100 -13.03 26.04 9.90
C ILE A 100 -11.70 25.53 9.35
N PHE A 101 -10.89 24.85 10.17
CA PHE A 101 -9.55 24.44 9.78
C PHE A 101 -9.53 23.21 8.85
N LYS A 102 -10.50 22.31 8.94
CA LYS A 102 -10.50 21.06 8.16
C LYS A 102 -11.35 21.11 6.90
N ILE A 103 -12.32 22.02 6.81
CA ILE A 103 -13.27 22.13 5.69
C ILE A 103 -13.23 23.51 5.03
N ILE A 104 -13.47 24.59 5.78
CA ILE A 104 -13.61 25.93 5.20
C ILE A 104 -12.29 26.45 4.64
N ILE A 105 -11.20 26.43 5.42
CA ILE A 105 -9.89 26.94 4.94
C ILE A 105 -9.41 26.15 3.70
N PRO A 106 -9.44 24.80 3.68
CA PRO A 106 -9.06 24.04 2.48
C PRO A 106 -9.93 24.34 1.25
N SER A 107 -11.22 24.65 1.40
CA SER A 107 -12.13 24.84 0.26
C SER A 107 -11.81 26.08 -0.59
N PHE A 108 -11.08 27.05 -0.04
CA PHE A 108 -10.62 28.23 -0.79
C PHE A 108 -9.50 27.92 -1.78
N THR A 109 -8.78 26.81 -1.60
CA THR A 109 -7.66 26.43 -2.49
C THR A 109 -8.05 25.29 -3.42
N TYR A 110 -7.54 25.27 -4.65
CA TYR A 110 -7.79 24.16 -5.59
C TYR A 110 -7.35 22.81 -4.98
N LYS A 111 -6.12 22.75 -4.46
CA LYS A 111 -5.57 21.58 -3.77
C LYS A 111 -6.47 21.13 -2.61
N GLY A 112 -6.88 22.05 -1.75
CA GLY A 112 -7.74 21.71 -0.62
C GLY A 112 -9.12 21.21 -1.05
N ARG A 113 -9.75 21.79 -2.10
CA ARG A 113 -11.00 21.26 -2.68
C ARG A 113 -10.85 19.83 -3.18
N ARG A 114 -9.80 19.53 -3.96
CA ARG A 114 -9.54 18.18 -4.47
C ARG A 114 -9.26 17.18 -3.35
N LEU A 115 -8.51 17.58 -2.32
CA LEU A 115 -8.29 16.75 -1.13
C LEU A 115 -9.56 16.53 -0.29
N LEU A 116 -10.51 17.47 -0.27
CA LEU A 116 -11.83 17.27 0.36
C LEU A 116 -12.67 16.25 -0.43
N VAL A 117 -12.66 16.33 -1.76
CA VAL A 117 -13.30 15.33 -2.63
C VAL A 117 -12.68 13.94 -2.39
N ALA A 118 -11.36 13.86 -2.29
CA ALA A 118 -10.67 12.63 -1.95
C ALA A 118 -11.12 12.05 -0.60
N ARG A 119 -11.21 12.87 0.45
CA ARG A 119 -11.73 12.41 1.76
C ARG A 119 -13.15 11.88 1.65
N TRP A 120 -14.01 12.57 0.92
CA TRP A 120 -15.39 12.14 0.68
C TRP A 120 -15.45 10.79 -0.05
N LYS A 121 -14.71 10.65 -1.16
CA LYS A 121 -14.60 9.39 -1.90
C LYS A 121 -14.10 8.25 -1.01
N ARG A 122 -13.10 8.48 -0.17
CA ARG A 122 -12.59 7.47 0.78
C ARG A 122 -13.59 7.05 1.86
N ILE A 123 -14.59 7.88 2.16
CA ILE A 123 -15.67 7.52 3.09
C ILE A 123 -16.72 6.66 2.38
N ILE A 124 -17.06 6.97 1.13
CA ILE A 124 -18.08 6.23 0.37
C ILE A 124 -17.54 4.91 -0.17
N HIS A 125 -16.34 4.92 -0.73
CA HIS A 125 -15.72 3.75 -1.33
C HIS A 125 -14.97 2.96 -0.27
N TRP A 126 -15.52 1.79 0.04
CA TRP A 126 -15.04 0.93 1.11
C TRP A 126 -13.65 0.33 0.85
N GLU A 127 -13.17 0.31 -0.41
CA GLU A 127 -11.80 -0.07 -0.76
C GLU A 127 -10.73 0.75 0.01
N TYR A 128 -11.08 1.97 0.44
CA TYR A 128 -10.18 2.85 1.18
C TYR A 128 -10.40 2.84 2.69
N TRP A 129 -11.33 2.02 3.18
CA TRP A 129 -11.64 1.97 4.60
C TRP A 129 -10.46 1.38 5.39
N PRO A 130 -10.29 1.80 6.65
CA PRO A 130 -9.31 1.19 7.54
C PRO A 130 -9.46 -0.34 7.60
N PRO A 131 -8.35 -1.11 7.57
CA PRO A 131 -8.40 -2.57 7.60
C PRO A 131 -9.24 -3.14 8.75
N PHE A 132 -9.23 -2.52 9.93
CA PHE A 132 -10.00 -3.02 11.07
C PHE A 132 -11.51 -3.03 10.81
N LEU A 133 -12.06 -2.07 10.04
CA LEU A 133 -13.49 -2.07 9.69
C LEU A 133 -13.80 -3.17 8.67
N ILE A 134 -12.87 -3.42 7.75
CA ILE A 134 -13.02 -4.45 6.73
C ILE A 134 -12.98 -5.84 7.36
N TYR A 135 -12.00 -6.09 8.22
CA TYR A 135 -11.73 -7.41 8.77
C TYR A 135 -12.49 -7.73 10.06
N LEU A 136 -13.13 -6.78 10.75
CA LEU A 136 -13.83 -7.07 12.01
C LEU A 136 -14.93 -8.15 11.86
N PRO A 137 -15.85 -8.09 10.87
CA PRO A 137 -16.82 -9.17 10.69
C PRO A 137 -16.17 -10.50 10.31
N VAL A 138 -15.14 -10.45 9.47
CA VAL A 138 -14.37 -11.63 9.04
C VAL A 138 -13.71 -12.29 10.25
N LEU A 139 -13.12 -11.50 11.15
CA LEU A 139 -12.50 -11.97 12.39
C LEU A 139 -13.51 -12.68 13.30
N LEU A 140 -14.70 -12.10 13.48
CA LEU A 140 -15.78 -12.74 14.25
C LEU A 140 -16.20 -14.09 13.63
N TYR A 141 -16.23 -14.18 12.31
CA TYR A 141 -16.52 -15.42 11.60
C TYR A 141 -15.38 -16.44 11.73
N VAL A 142 -14.12 -16.01 11.65
CA VAL A 142 -12.95 -16.88 11.88
C VAL A 142 -12.96 -17.43 13.31
N ILE A 143 -13.31 -16.62 14.32
CA ILE A 143 -13.50 -17.10 15.70
C ILE A 143 -14.60 -18.17 15.77
N LYS A 144 -15.70 -18.00 15.05
CA LYS A 144 -16.75 -19.04 14.94
C LYS A 144 -16.21 -20.32 14.31
N LEU A 145 -15.36 -20.24 13.29
CA LEU A 145 -14.69 -21.42 12.72
C LEU A 145 -13.72 -22.06 13.73
N TRP A 146 -12.96 -21.27 14.49
CA TRP A 146 -12.09 -21.78 15.55
C TRP A 146 -12.85 -22.63 16.56
N LEU A 147 -14.00 -22.14 17.03
CA LEU A 147 -14.87 -22.87 17.94
C LEU A 147 -15.46 -24.14 17.30
N ARG A 148 -15.83 -24.08 16.01
CA ARG A 148 -16.40 -25.22 15.29
C ARG A 148 -15.41 -26.37 15.09
N TYR A 149 -14.16 -26.07 14.72
CA TYR A 149 -13.14 -27.08 14.43
C TYR A 149 -12.29 -27.45 15.66
N GLY A 150 -12.33 -26.64 16.73
CA GLY A 150 -11.63 -26.88 17.98
C GLY A 150 -10.10 -26.77 17.92
N LYS A 151 -9.53 -26.43 16.74
CA LYS A 151 -8.10 -26.31 16.49
C LYS A 151 -7.83 -25.05 15.64
N PRO A 152 -7.48 -23.89 16.24
CA PRO A 152 -7.32 -22.64 15.49
C PRO A 152 -6.28 -22.74 14.37
N GLY A 153 -5.15 -23.42 14.62
CA GLY A 153 -4.08 -23.62 13.65
C GLY A 153 -4.36 -24.59 12.52
N ILE A 154 -5.56 -25.19 12.44
CA ILE A 154 -5.90 -26.16 11.38
C ILE A 154 -5.82 -25.54 9.98
N VAL A 155 -5.99 -24.21 9.89
CA VAL A 155 -5.92 -23.45 8.65
C VAL A 155 -4.54 -23.50 7.99
N THR A 156 -3.46 -23.68 8.76
CA THR A 156 -2.11 -23.86 8.21
C THR A 156 -1.97 -25.17 7.44
N LEU A 157 -2.82 -26.15 7.73
CA LEU A 157 -2.85 -27.42 7.00
C LEU A 157 -3.63 -27.32 5.69
N ALA A 158 -4.14 -26.14 5.32
CA ALA A 158 -4.63 -25.91 3.96
C ALA A 158 -3.51 -26.17 2.95
N ASN A 159 -2.26 -25.79 3.27
CA ASN A 159 -1.08 -26.07 2.45
C ASN A 159 0.01 -26.76 3.26
N PRO A 160 -0.03 -28.09 3.47
CA PRO A 160 0.99 -28.79 4.25
C PRO A 160 2.42 -28.67 3.70
N GLY A 161 2.56 -28.36 2.41
CA GLY A 161 3.86 -28.19 1.74
C GLY A 161 4.49 -26.81 1.92
N ILE A 162 3.76 -25.84 2.51
CA ILE A 162 4.28 -24.51 2.81
C ILE A 162 4.46 -24.38 4.33
N GLU A 163 5.55 -23.77 4.77
CA GLU A 163 5.76 -23.51 6.19
C GLU A 163 4.59 -22.72 6.79
N LEU A 164 4.00 -23.24 7.87
CA LEU A 164 2.78 -22.71 8.49
C LEU A 164 1.62 -22.48 7.49
N GLY A 165 1.61 -23.17 6.35
CA GLY A 165 0.59 -23.00 5.30
C GLY A 165 0.66 -21.67 4.54
N GLY A 166 1.77 -20.95 4.68
CA GLY A 166 1.93 -19.58 4.19
C GLY A 166 1.15 -18.59 5.03
N PHE A 167 1.19 -18.76 6.36
CA PHE A 167 0.48 -17.87 7.27
C PHE A 167 1.26 -16.56 7.48
N ILE A 168 2.56 -16.62 7.77
CA ILE A 168 3.42 -15.45 8.06
C ILE A 168 4.85 -15.73 7.62
N ASN A 169 5.55 -14.68 7.15
CA ASN A 169 7.00 -14.65 6.94
C ASN A 169 7.52 -15.77 6.02
N GLU A 170 6.73 -16.12 5.02
CA GLU A 170 7.06 -17.17 4.06
C GLU A 170 8.25 -16.76 3.17
N SER A 171 9.18 -17.68 2.99
CA SER A 171 10.29 -17.51 2.05
C SER A 171 9.77 -17.68 0.62
N LYS A 172 9.82 -16.60 -0.17
CA LYS A 172 9.35 -16.61 -1.56
C LYS A 172 10.16 -17.57 -2.40
N SER A 173 11.48 -17.60 -2.23
CA SER A 173 12.35 -18.53 -2.96
C SER A 173 11.99 -19.98 -2.64
N SER A 174 11.81 -20.33 -1.36
CA SER A 174 11.41 -21.68 -0.96
C SER A 174 10.08 -22.12 -1.58
N ILE A 175 9.09 -21.23 -1.69
CA ILE A 175 7.81 -21.55 -2.35
C ILE A 175 8.02 -21.78 -3.86
N LEU A 176 8.77 -20.89 -4.52
CA LEU A 176 9.03 -21.02 -5.95
C LEU A 176 9.83 -22.29 -6.29
N ASP A 177 10.80 -22.67 -5.44
CA ASP A 177 11.63 -23.87 -5.62
C ASP A 177 10.79 -25.17 -5.60
N ASN A 178 9.65 -25.16 -4.90
CA ASN A 178 8.74 -26.31 -4.81
C ASN A 178 7.80 -26.44 -6.02
N ILE A 179 7.75 -25.46 -6.93
CA ILE A 179 6.98 -25.55 -8.17
C ILE A 179 7.80 -26.36 -9.18
N LYS A 180 7.40 -27.61 -9.43
CA LYS A 180 8.14 -28.51 -10.35
C LYS A 180 8.10 -28.05 -11.81
N GLN A 181 7.10 -27.26 -12.21
CA GLN A 181 6.96 -26.75 -13.57
C GLN A 181 7.82 -25.49 -13.79
N GLN A 182 9.14 -25.69 -13.88
CA GLN A 182 10.12 -24.60 -13.96
C GLN A 182 9.92 -23.65 -15.16
N ASN A 183 9.35 -24.14 -16.27
CA ASN A 183 9.05 -23.30 -17.44
C ASN A 183 8.01 -22.21 -17.16
N ALA A 184 7.17 -22.39 -16.13
CA ALA A 184 6.18 -21.42 -15.70
C ALA A 184 6.76 -20.36 -14.75
N LEU A 185 8.05 -20.43 -14.39
CA LEU A 185 8.71 -19.43 -13.56
C LEU A 185 9.53 -18.46 -14.42
N PRO A 186 9.68 -17.19 -14.01
CA PRO A 186 10.78 -16.35 -14.47
C PRO A 186 12.11 -16.91 -13.98
N ILE A 187 13.22 -16.54 -14.63
CA ILE A 187 14.53 -16.85 -14.06
C ILE A 187 14.67 -16.08 -12.73
N TYR A 188 15.04 -16.76 -11.64
CA TYR A 188 15.32 -16.12 -10.36
C TYR A 188 16.45 -16.81 -9.60
N GLN A 189 17.02 -16.10 -8.63
CA GLN A 189 18.02 -16.63 -7.70
C GLN A 189 17.95 -15.87 -6.37
N LEU A 190 18.07 -16.59 -5.26
CA LEU A 190 18.25 -16.00 -3.93
C LEU A 190 19.73 -15.68 -3.68
N ILE A 191 20.01 -14.49 -3.15
CA ILE A 191 21.32 -14.04 -2.71
C ILE A 191 21.25 -13.69 -1.23
N SER A 192 22.10 -14.32 -0.43
CA SER A 192 22.19 -14.02 1.00
C SER A 192 22.94 -12.71 1.24
N TYR A 193 22.35 -11.81 2.01
CA TYR A 193 22.96 -10.52 2.29
C TYR A 193 24.02 -10.65 3.39
N THR A 194 25.27 -10.31 3.07
CA THR A 194 26.42 -10.45 3.97
C THR A 194 26.75 -9.16 4.74
N GLY A 195 25.95 -8.10 4.59
CA GLY A 195 26.20 -6.79 5.22
C GLY A 195 27.07 -5.84 4.40
N ASN A 196 27.52 -6.25 3.20
CA ASN A 196 28.34 -5.43 2.31
C ASN A 196 27.63 -5.18 0.96
N PRO A 197 27.14 -3.95 0.70
CA PRO A 197 26.48 -3.60 -0.55
C PRO A 197 27.35 -3.78 -1.81
N GLN A 198 28.67 -3.57 -1.69
CA GLN A 198 29.59 -3.73 -2.82
C GLN A 198 29.71 -5.21 -3.22
N GLN A 199 29.79 -6.11 -2.23
CA GLN A 199 29.78 -7.55 -2.49
C GLN A 199 28.47 -7.97 -3.14
N LEU A 200 27.34 -7.45 -2.63
CA LEU A 200 26.02 -7.74 -3.21
C LEU A 200 25.93 -7.30 -4.68
N LEU A 201 26.47 -6.12 -5.02
CA LEU A 201 26.51 -5.63 -6.39
C LEU A 201 27.31 -6.58 -7.30
N GLU A 202 28.49 -7.03 -6.84
CA GLU A 202 29.34 -7.97 -7.59
C GLU A 202 28.66 -9.33 -7.76
N ASP A 203 28.05 -9.86 -6.70
CA ASP A 203 27.30 -11.12 -6.74
C ASP A 203 26.13 -11.04 -7.74
N ILE A 204 25.39 -9.93 -7.74
CA ILE A 204 24.30 -9.69 -8.70
C ILE A 204 24.83 -9.65 -10.14
N GLN A 205 25.91 -8.91 -10.39
CA GLN A 205 26.47 -8.79 -11.74
C GLN A 205 26.99 -10.13 -12.27
N LEU A 206 27.65 -10.91 -11.42
CA LEU A 206 28.13 -12.25 -11.75
C LEU A 206 26.97 -13.19 -12.07
N LEU A 207 25.93 -13.20 -11.23
CA LEU A 207 24.73 -14.00 -11.48
C LEU A 207 23.99 -13.60 -12.75
N MET A 208 23.93 -12.31 -13.06
CA MET A 208 23.34 -11.83 -14.32
C MET A 208 24.10 -12.39 -15.53
N GLN A 209 25.44 -12.43 -15.48
CA GLN A 209 26.25 -13.03 -16.54
C GLN A 209 26.04 -14.54 -16.65
N GLU A 210 26.07 -15.26 -15.53
CA GLU A 210 25.90 -16.72 -15.49
C GLU A 210 24.53 -17.17 -16.02
N LYS A 211 23.48 -16.42 -15.68
CA LYS A 211 22.09 -16.73 -16.06
C LYS A 211 21.66 -16.04 -17.35
N ASN A 212 22.54 -15.26 -17.99
CA ASN A 212 22.26 -14.43 -19.16
C ASN A 212 21.02 -13.51 -18.96
N LEU A 213 20.93 -12.90 -17.78
CA LEU A 213 19.89 -11.92 -17.44
C LEU A 213 20.27 -10.54 -17.97
N ALA A 214 19.33 -9.90 -18.65
CA ALA A 214 19.44 -8.52 -19.10
C ALA A 214 18.54 -7.60 -18.26
N PHE A 215 18.88 -6.32 -18.21
CA PHE A 215 17.97 -5.31 -17.66
C PHE A 215 16.71 -5.16 -18.54
N PRO A 216 15.55 -4.82 -17.94
CA PRO A 216 15.34 -4.62 -16.51
C PRO A 216 15.28 -5.93 -15.71
N ILE A 217 15.68 -5.87 -14.44
CA ILE A 217 15.54 -6.96 -13.46
C ILE A 217 14.68 -6.51 -12.28
N VAL A 218 14.14 -7.46 -11.53
CA VAL A 218 13.40 -7.21 -10.29
C VAL A 218 14.25 -7.66 -9.12
N LEU A 219 14.47 -6.76 -8.16
CA LEU A 219 15.02 -7.09 -6.85
C LEU A 219 13.89 -7.07 -5.83
N LYS A 220 13.77 -8.12 -5.02
CA LYS A 220 12.76 -8.20 -3.96
C LYS A 220 13.29 -8.95 -2.74
N PRO A 221 12.89 -8.58 -1.51
CA PRO A 221 13.28 -9.35 -0.33
C PRO A 221 12.64 -10.74 -0.36
N ASP A 222 13.39 -11.75 0.08
CA ASP A 222 12.91 -13.13 0.16
C ASP A 222 11.69 -13.25 1.07
N LYS A 223 11.71 -12.50 2.17
CA LYS A 223 10.63 -12.41 3.15
C LYS A 223 10.06 -11.00 3.14
N GLY A 224 8.76 -10.87 2.89
CA GLY A 224 8.11 -9.57 2.95
C GLY A 224 6.80 -9.52 2.18
N GLU A 225 5.90 -8.65 2.61
CA GLU A 225 4.52 -8.59 2.13
C GLU A 225 4.20 -7.28 1.39
N ARG A 226 3.14 -7.31 0.57
CA ARG A 226 2.51 -6.12 -0.05
C ARG A 226 3.45 -5.28 -0.93
N GLY A 227 4.43 -5.92 -1.56
CA GLY A 227 5.37 -5.26 -2.46
C GLY A 227 6.39 -4.35 -1.76
N LYS A 228 6.51 -4.38 -0.43
CA LYS A 228 7.56 -3.64 0.27
C LYS A 228 8.93 -4.19 -0.15
N GLY A 229 9.86 -3.30 -0.48
CA GLY A 229 11.22 -3.64 -0.90
C GLY A 229 11.36 -4.20 -2.31
N VAL A 230 10.27 -4.29 -3.09
CA VAL A 230 10.36 -4.68 -4.51
C VAL A 230 10.83 -3.48 -5.33
N GLN A 231 11.84 -3.64 -6.18
CA GLN A 231 12.34 -2.57 -7.04
C GLN A 231 12.60 -3.12 -8.45
N ILE A 232 12.23 -2.33 -9.48
CA ILE A 232 12.50 -2.66 -10.89
C ILE A 232 13.74 -1.88 -11.31
N VAL A 233 14.86 -2.58 -11.40
CA VAL A 233 16.16 -2.01 -11.74
C VAL A 233 16.32 -2.01 -13.25
N LYS A 234 16.46 -0.82 -13.85
CA LYS A 234 16.44 -0.63 -15.31
C LYS A 234 17.83 -0.57 -15.94
N ASN A 235 18.87 -0.29 -15.15
CA ASN A 235 20.24 -0.15 -15.61
C ASN A 235 21.22 -0.32 -14.43
N VAL A 236 22.53 -0.28 -14.74
CA VAL A 236 23.61 -0.47 -13.76
C VAL A 236 23.63 0.64 -12.70
N GLU A 237 23.34 1.88 -13.07
CA GLU A 237 23.33 3.02 -12.14
C GLU A 237 22.24 2.86 -11.08
N SER A 238 21.01 2.57 -11.51
CA SER A 238 19.90 2.25 -10.62
C SER A 238 20.19 1.04 -9.74
N LEU A 239 20.96 0.06 -10.23
CA LEU A 239 21.34 -1.10 -9.43
C LEU A 239 22.25 -0.68 -8.26
N SER A 240 23.25 0.16 -8.54
CA SER A 240 24.19 0.66 -7.53
C SER A 240 23.49 1.45 -6.43
N ASP A 241 22.46 2.23 -6.77
CA ASP A 241 21.67 2.96 -5.76
C ASP A 241 20.80 1.99 -4.95
N THR A 242 20.10 1.06 -5.62
CA THR A 242 19.21 0.10 -4.96
C THR A 242 19.91 -0.76 -3.91
N VAL A 243 21.13 -1.24 -4.19
CA VAL A 243 21.83 -2.15 -3.26
C VAL A 243 22.23 -1.48 -1.94
N LEU A 244 22.29 -0.15 -1.89
CA LEU A 244 22.61 0.59 -0.65
C LEU A 244 21.49 0.49 0.38
N ASP A 245 20.25 0.34 -0.08
CA ASP A 245 19.07 0.24 0.78
C ASP A 245 18.76 -1.20 1.23
N VAL A 246 19.39 -2.20 0.60
CA VAL A 246 19.17 -3.62 0.90
C VAL A 246 19.83 -3.99 2.24
N LYS A 247 19.04 -4.63 3.11
CA LYS A 247 19.47 -5.02 4.48
C LYS A 247 19.18 -6.47 4.82
N GLU A 248 18.69 -7.24 3.86
CA GLU A 248 18.21 -8.62 4.03
C GLU A 248 18.41 -9.40 2.72
N ASP A 249 18.20 -10.70 2.79
CA ASP A 249 18.34 -11.59 1.64
C ASP A 249 17.42 -11.16 0.49
N VAL A 250 18.00 -11.12 -0.71
CA VAL A 250 17.35 -10.56 -1.90
C VAL A 250 17.23 -11.63 -2.99
N ILE A 251 16.07 -11.65 -3.62
CA ILE A 251 15.82 -12.40 -4.84
C ILE A 251 16.06 -11.47 -6.02
N ILE A 252 16.99 -11.87 -6.89
CA ILE A 252 17.06 -11.34 -8.25
C ILE A 252 16.11 -12.15 -9.13
N GLN A 253 15.28 -11.47 -9.91
CA GLN A 253 14.29 -12.10 -10.78
C GLN A 253 14.22 -11.38 -12.14
N GLU A 254 14.04 -12.15 -13.21
CA GLU A 254 13.77 -11.65 -14.55
C GLU A 254 12.51 -10.78 -14.57
N PHE A 255 12.58 -9.62 -15.23
CA PHE A 255 11.40 -8.80 -15.44
C PHE A 255 10.53 -9.38 -16.56
N ILE A 256 9.31 -9.80 -16.22
CA ILE A 256 8.33 -10.30 -17.19
C ILE A 256 7.33 -9.19 -17.57
N PRO A 257 7.33 -8.71 -18.83
CA PRO A 257 6.32 -7.78 -19.30
C PRO A 257 4.96 -8.47 -19.49
N GLY A 258 3.90 -7.67 -19.57
CA GLY A 258 2.55 -8.18 -19.86
C GLY A 258 1.53 -7.83 -18.79
N ILE A 259 0.37 -8.45 -18.92
CA ILE A 259 -0.79 -8.23 -18.06
C ILE A 259 -0.60 -9.03 -16.77
N GLU A 260 -0.85 -8.41 -15.63
CA GLU A 260 -0.75 -9.07 -14.33
C GLU A 260 -2.13 -9.51 -13.81
N TYR A 261 -2.23 -10.79 -13.44
CA TYR A 261 -3.44 -11.37 -12.85
C TYR A 261 -3.14 -12.00 -11.50
N GLY A 262 -4.00 -11.75 -10.51
CA GLY A 262 -4.05 -12.52 -9.27
C GLY A 262 -5.10 -13.62 -9.38
N VAL A 263 -4.69 -14.88 -9.44
CA VAL A 263 -5.57 -16.05 -9.58
C VAL A 263 -5.60 -16.81 -8.26
N PHE A 264 -6.74 -16.75 -7.58
CA PHE A 264 -6.99 -17.49 -6.36
C PHE A 264 -7.49 -18.88 -6.72
N TYR A 265 -6.76 -19.90 -6.33
CA TYR A 265 -7.06 -21.30 -6.59
C TYR A 265 -7.34 -22.04 -5.28
N TYR A 266 -8.23 -23.02 -5.34
CA TYR A 266 -8.35 -24.02 -4.29
C TYR A 266 -8.65 -25.41 -4.85
N ARG A 267 -8.27 -26.44 -4.09
CA ARG A 267 -8.66 -27.83 -4.33
C ARG A 267 -8.97 -28.50 -3.02
N ILE A 268 -10.12 -29.17 -2.95
CA ILE A 268 -10.45 -29.97 -1.78
C ILE A 268 -9.53 -31.20 -1.78
N PRO A 269 -8.88 -31.54 -0.66
CA PRO A 269 -8.04 -32.74 -0.59
C PRO A 269 -8.87 -33.98 -0.90
N ASP A 270 -8.33 -34.90 -1.71
CA ASP A 270 -9.00 -36.06 -2.36
C ASP A 270 -9.79 -35.77 -3.65
N GLU A 271 -10.06 -34.51 -3.98
CA GLU A 271 -10.71 -34.19 -5.26
C GLU A 271 -9.67 -34.20 -6.38
N PRO A 272 -10.00 -34.79 -7.54
CA PRO A 272 -9.07 -34.91 -8.66
C PRO A 272 -8.78 -33.55 -9.32
N PHE A 273 -9.65 -32.55 -9.18
CA PHE A 273 -9.52 -31.24 -9.82
C PHE A 273 -9.80 -30.12 -8.83
N GLY A 274 -9.02 -29.05 -8.90
CA GLY A 274 -9.29 -27.79 -8.21
C GLY A 274 -10.16 -26.83 -9.01
N LYS A 275 -10.35 -25.65 -8.46
CA LYS A 275 -11.19 -24.58 -9.01
C LYS A 275 -10.52 -23.23 -8.79
N ILE A 276 -10.77 -22.31 -9.72
CA ILE A 276 -10.44 -20.91 -9.54
C ILE A 276 -11.56 -20.24 -8.75
N TYR A 277 -11.22 -19.72 -7.58
CA TYR A 277 -12.14 -19.00 -6.70
C TYR A 277 -12.30 -17.52 -7.10
N SER A 278 -11.23 -16.92 -7.62
CA SER A 278 -11.18 -15.48 -7.89
C SER A 278 -10.10 -15.16 -8.92
N ILE A 279 -10.39 -14.26 -9.86
CA ILE A 279 -9.41 -13.63 -10.74
C ILE A 279 -9.46 -12.12 -10.56
N THR A 280 -8.30 -11.52 -10.27
CA THR A 280 -8.10 -10.07 -10.22
C THR A 280 -7.20 -9.65 -11.36
N LYS A 281 -7.65 -8.75 -12.24
CA LYS A 281 -6.77 -8.08 -13.21
C LYS A 281 -6.20 -6.83 -12.57
N LYS A 282 -4.87 -6.69 -12.57
CA LYS A 282 -4.19 -5.55 -11.94
C LYS A 282 -3.87 -4.50 -13.01
N HIS A 283 -4.30 -3.28 -12.76
CA HIS A 283 -4.02 -2.12 -13.62
C HIS A 283 -3.07 -1.18 -12.90
N TYR A 284 -1.88 -1.01 -13.46
CA TYR A 284 -0.95 0.03 -13.04
C TYR A 284 -1.54 1.39 -13.42
N GLN A 285 -1.45 2.35 -12.48
CA GLN A 285 -1.89 3.70 -12.76
C GLN A 285 -0.75 4.54 -13.33
N PHE A 286 -1.08 5.31 -14.37
CA PHE A 286 -0.19 6.28 -14.97
C PHE A 286 -0.91 7.62 -15.05
N LEU A 287 -0.18 8.70 -14.79
CA LEU A 287 -0.59 10.03 -15.22
C LEU A 287 -0.20 10.20 -16.68
N THR A 288 -0.99 10.96 -17.43
CA THR A 288 -0.63 11.40 -18.77
C THR A 288 -0.30 12.88 -18.70
N GLY A 289 0.94 13.24 -19.08
CA GLY A 289 1.37 14.62 -19.19
C GLY A 289 0.51 15.37 -20.18
N ASP A 290 0.12 16.59 -19.83
CA ASP A 290 -0.61 17.49 -20.74
C ASP A 290 0.23 18.68 -21.21
N GLY A 291 1.51 18.73 -20.82
CA GLY A 291 2.44 19.81 -21.15
C GLY A 291 2.14 21.14 -20.42
N ILE A 292 1.20 21.14 -19.47
CA ILE A 292 0.72 22.36 -18.81
C ILE A 292 0.79 22.23 -17.29
N HIS A 293 0.30 21.11 -16.74
CA HIS A 293 0.18 20.91 -15.30
C HIS A 293 1.37 20.16 -14.73
N THR A 294 1.72 20.47 -13.49
CA THR A 294 2.76 19.71 -12.77
C THR A 294 2.30 18.32 -12.40
N ILE A 295 3.24 17.42 -12.05
CA ILE A 295 2.90 16.10 -11.49
C ILE A 295 1.96 16.25 -10.28
N GLU A 296 2.20 17.21 -9.38
CA GLU A 296 1.31 17.50 -8.25
C GLU A 296 -0.14 17.74 -8.70
N GLU A 297 -0.30 18.62 -9.69
CA GLU A 297 -1.60 19.04 -10.20
C GLU A 297 -2.30 17.91 -10.95
N LEU A 298 -1.55 17.10 -11.70
CA LEU A 298 -2.07 15.91 -12.38
C LEU A 298 -2.57 14.87 -11.38
N ILE A 299 -1.82 14.60 -10.29
CA ILE A 299 -2.28 13.73 -9.18
C ILE A 299 -3.57 14.28 -8.57
N LEU A 300 -3.64 15.59 -8.33
CA LEU A 300 -4.82 16.21 -7.73
C LEU A 300 -6.03 16.19 -8.67
N LYS A 301 -5.81 16.31 -9.98
CA LYS A 301 -6.83 16.32 -11.03
C LYS A 301 -7.40 14.93 -11.29
N ASP A 302 -6.55 13.90 -11.25
CA ASP A 302 -6.97 12.52 -11.39
C ASP A 302 -7.96 12.10 -10.28
N ASP A 303 -8.98 11.33 -10.66
CA ASP A 303 -10.09 11.02 -9.77
C ASP A 303 -9.80 9.90 -8.76
N ARG A 304 -8.80 9.05 -9.04
CA ARG A 304 -8.38 7.94 -8.19
C ARG A 304 -7.07 8.25 -7.48
N ALA A 305 -6.08 8.82 -8.18
CA ALA A 305 -4.80 9.21 -7.60
C ALA A 305 -4.97 10.20 -6.44
N VAL A 306 -5.93 11.13 -6.55
CA VAL A 306 -6.22 12.10 -5.49
C VAL A 306 -6.60 11.44 -4.15
N CYS A 307 -7.23 10.26 -4.18
CA CYS A 307 -7.57 9.49 -2.97
C CYS A 307 -6.32 9.08 -2.16
N GLN A 308 -5.19 8.93 -2.83
CA GLN A 308 -3.90 8.57 -2.22
C GLN A 308 -2.82 9.62 -2.47
N ALA A 309 -3.23 10.88 -2.71
CA ALA A 309 -2.35 11.97 -3.12
C ALA A 309 -1.09 12.11 -2.26
N ARG A 310 -1.20 11.97 -0.93
CA ARG A 310 -0.03 12.06 -0.04
C ARG A 310 1.04 11.02 -0.37
N MET A 311 0.65 9.76 -0.55
CA MET A 311 1.58 8.70 -0.88
C MET A 311 2.21 8.94 -2.27
N HIS A 312 1.41 9.33 -3.25
CA HIS A 312 1.95 9.67 -4.58
C HIS A 312 2.88 10.90 -4.55
N PHE A 313 2.59 11.91 -3.72
CA PHE A 313 3.52 13.04 -3.52
C PHE A 313 4.85 12.57 -2.92
N ASP A 314 4.80 11.67 -1.94
CA ASP A 314 6.00 11.17 -1.27
C ASP A 314 6.83 10.25 -2.20
N CYS A 315 6.21 9.61 -3.20
CA CYS A 315 6.87 8.81 -4.24
C CYS A 315 7.50 9.66 -5.35
N HIS A 316 6.98 10.86 -5.61
CA HIS A 316 7.40 11.74 -6.71
C HIS A 316 8.00 13.05 -6.19
N ILE A 317 8.52 13.07 -4.96
CA ILE A 317 8.89 14.31 -4.26
C ILE A 317 9.91 15.14 -5.05
N ASP A 318 10.89 14.50 -5.67
CA ASP A 318 12.00 15.14 -6.40
C ASP A 318 11.57 15.78 -7.72
N ARG A 319 10.43 15.34 -8.27
CA ARG A 319 9.91 15.77 -9.58
C ARG A 319 8.51 16.35 -9.50
N LEU A 320 8.00 16.60 -8.29
CA LEU A 320 6.60 16.90 -8.05
C LEU A 320 6.11 18.15 -8.80
N PHE A 321 7.00 19.11 -8.99
CA PHE A 321 6.75 20.39 -9.67
C PHE A 321 7.18 20.41 -11.14
N GLU A 322 7.65 19.28 -11.68
CA GLU A 322 7.95 19.14 -13.10
C GLU A 322 6.65 19.12 -13.91
N ILE A 323 6.67 19.73 -15.10
CA ILE A 323 5.57 19.71 -16.07
C ILE A 323 5.92 18.66 -17.13
N PRO A 324 5.25 17.50 -17.12
CA PRO A 324 5.55 16.41 -18.05
C PRO A 324 5.10 16.75 -19.47
N GLU A 325 5.81 16.21 -20.46
CA GLU A 325 5.48 16.48 -21.87
C GLU A 325 4.09 15.93 -22.24
N ARG A 326 3.45 16.55 -23.25
CA ARG A 326 2.13 16.12 -23.67
C ARG A 326 2.17 14.69 -24.22
N GLY A 327 1.46 13.79 -23.55
CA GLY A 327 1.39 12.37 -23.91
C GLY A 327 2.41 11.49 -23.18
N GLU A 328 3.32 12.07 -22.39
CA GLU A 328 4.23 11.32 -21.52
C GLU A 328 3.44 10.52 -20.48
N LYS A 329 3.75 9.23 -20.31
CA LYS A 329 3.13 8.37 -19.30
C LYS A 329 4.02 8.28 -18.08
N ILE A 330 3.53 8.78 -16.95
CA ILE A 330 4.26 8.76 -15.69
C ILE A 330 3.63 7.71 -14.78
N PRO A 331 4.33 6.62 -14.44
CA PRO A 331 3.81 5.65 -13.49
C PRO A 331 3.63 6.31 -12.12
N LEU A 332 2.44 6.22 -11.54
CA LEU A 332 2.21 6.73 -10.19
C LEU A 332 2.96 5.91 -9.14
N VAL A 333 3.07 4.61 -9.39
CA VAL A 333 3.81 3.63 -8.60
C VAL A 333 4.40 2.59 -9.54
N GLU A 334 5.59 2.09 -9.24
CA GLU A 334 6.25 1.08 -10.07
C GLU A 334 5.73 -0.34 -9.81
N ILE A 335 5.02 -0.56 -8.70
CA ILE A 335 4.58 -1.90 -8.25
C ILE A 335 3.06 -2.00 -8.21
N GLY A 336 2.55 -3.12 -8.70
CA GLY A 336 1.14 -3.46 -8.90
C GLY A 336 0.33 -3.78 -7.63
N THR A 337 0.57 -3.14 -6.48
CA THR A 337 -0.19 -3.46 -5.25
C THR A 337 -1.35 -2.49 -4.98
N HIS A 338 -2.45 -3.01 -4.41
CA HIS A 338 -3.62 -2.20 -4.05
C HIS A 338 -3.26 -1.12 -3.02
N ALA A 339 -2.39 -1.44 -2.06
CA ALA A 339 -1.92 -0.50 -1.05
C ALA A 339 -1.13 0.68 -1.64
N LEU A 340 -0.57 0.52 -2.84
CA LEU A 340 0.13 1.54 -3.62
C LEU A 340 -0.76 2.15 -4.70
N GLY A 341 -2.06 1.84 -4.66
CA GLY A 341 -3.07 2.42 -5.53
C GLY A 341 -3.27 1.75 -6.87
N SER A 342 -2.70 0.57 -7.13
CA SER A 342 -3.11 -0.17 -8.33
C SER A 342 -4.62 -0.44 -8.33
N LYS A 343 -5.27 -0.32 -9.49
CA LYS A 343 -6.69 -0.64 -9.63
C LYS A 343 -6.82 -2.15 -9.80
N PHE A 344 -7.63 -2.76 -8.95
CA PHE A 344 -7.96 -4.17 -9.02
C PHE A 344 -9.34 -4.31 -9.65
N GLU A 345 -9.39 -5.03 -10.76
CA GLU A 345 -10.63 -5.33 -11.48
C GLU A 345 -11.01 -6.79 -11.26
N ASP A 346 -12.28 -7.05 -10.98
CA ASP A 346 -12.87 -8.37 -11.02
C ASP A 346 -12.90 -8.89 -12.46
N ALA A 347 -12.08 -9.90 -12.69
CA ALA A 347 -11.91 -10.58 -13.95
C ALA A 347 -12.38 -12.04 -13.90
N ASN A 348 -13.32 -12.38 -12.99
CA ASN A 348 -13.90 -13.72 -12.88
C ASN A 348 -14.60 -14.17 -14.18
N HIS A 349 -15.02 -13.24 -15.03
CA HIS A 349 -15.57 -13.52 -16.36
C HIS A 349 -14.54 -14.13 -17.33
N LEU A 350 -13.25 -14.14 -16.98
CA LEU A 350 -12.18 -14.77 -17.75
C LEU A 350 -11.93 -16.23 -17.35
N ILE A 351 -12.63 -16.76 -16.34
CA ILE A 351 -12.52 -18.17 -15.95
C ILE A 351 -13.03 -19.04 -17.10
N THR A 352 -12.17 -19.94 -17.57
CA THR A 352 -12.45 -20.96 -18.58
C THR A 352 -12.02 -22.33 -18.05
N ASP A 353 -12.45 -23.40 -18.72
CA ASP A 353 -12.04 -24.75 -18.35
C ASP A 353 -10.55 -24.97 -18.61
N GLU A 354 -10.03 -24.42 -19.71
CA GLU A 354 -8.62 -24.50 -20.10
C GLU A 354 -7.70 -23.79 -19.09
N LEU A 355 -8.05 -22.57 -18.67
CA LEU A 355 -7.32 -21.86 -17.63
C LEU A 355 -7.40 -22.61 -16.29
N THR A 356 -8.58 -23.14 -15.94
CA THR A 356 -8.75 -23.89 -14.69
C THR A 356 -7.88 -25.14 -14.68
N GLU A 357 -7.82 -25.88 -15.79
CA GLU A 357 -6.95 -27.04 -15.95
C GLU A 357 -5.47 -26.67 -15.85
N ALA A 358 -5.03 -25.62 -16.55
CA ALA A 358 -3.64 -25.17 -16.51
C ALA A 358 -3.19 -24.78 -15.09
N ILE A 359 -4.01 -24.03 -14.35
CA ILE A 359 -3.73 -23.64 -12.96
C ILE A 359 -3.80 -24.85 -12.03
N ASP A 360 -4.69 -25.81 -12.28
CA ASP A 360 -4.78 -27.04 -11.50
C ASP A 360 -3.53 -27.92 -11.68
N GLN A 361 -3.02 -28.06 -12.91
CA GLN A 361 -1.77 -28.77 -13.18
C GLN A 361 -0.57 -28.08 -12.54
N LEU A 362 -0.47 -26.76 -12.67
CA LEU A 362 0.56 -25.96 -12.00
C LEU A 362 0.50 -26.16 -10.47
N SER A 363 -0.70 -26.12 -9.88
CA SER A 363 -0.91 -26.31 -8.45
C SER A 363 -0.54 -27.72 -7.98
N LYS A 364 -0.87 -28.75 -8.77
CA LYS A 364 -0.49 -30.16 -8.48
C LYS A 364 1.00 -30.41 -8.61
N SER A 365 1.73 -29.56 -9.35
CA SER A 365 3.19 -29.65 -9.43
C SER A 365 3.88 -29.31 -8.09
N PHE A 366 3.18 -28.62 -7.19
CA PHE A 366 3.62 -28.32 -5.83
C PHE A 366 3.03 -29.37 -4.86
N ASP A 367 3.89 -30.18 -4.26
CA ASP A 367 3.46 -31.19 -3.29
C ASP A 367 2.93 -30.54 -2.01
N GLY A 368 1.65 -30.74 -1.71
CA GLY A 368 1.02 -30.19 -0.50
C GLY A 368 0.51 -28.75 -0.62
N PHE A 369 0.29 -28.24 -1.84
CA PHE A 369 -0.44 -26.99 -2.08
C PHE A 369 -1.89 -27.27 -2.52
N TYR A 370 -2.84 -26.59 -1.88
CA TYR A 370 -4.28 -26.74 -2.15
C TYR A 370 -5.06 -25.44 -2.13
N PHE A 371 -4.50 -24.33 -1.64
CA PHE A 371 -5.25 -23.11 -1.40
C PHE A 371 -4.34 -21.89 -1.40
N GLY A 372 -4.55 -20.96 -2.32
CA GLY A 372 -3.75 -19.74 -2.33
C GLY A 372 -3.93 -18.91 -3.58
N ARG A 373 -3.13 -17.85 -3.70
CA ARG A 373 -3.16 -16.94 -4.85
C ARG A 373 -1.85 -16.96 -5.61
N PHE A 374 -1.95 -17.26 -6.90
CA PHE A 374 -0.89 -17.02 -7.86
C PHE A 374 -0.94 -15.59 -8.35
N ASP A 375 0.18 -14.88 -8.32
CA ASP A 375 0.35 -13.63 -9.05
C ASP A 375 1.12 -13.95 -10.34
N LEU A 376 0.44 -13.76 -11.47
CA LEU A 376 0.84 -14.25 -12.79
C LEU A 376 1.06 -13.09 -13.76
N LYS A 377 1.98 -13.27 -14.72
CA LYS A 377 2.14 -12.46 -15.91
C LYS A 377 1.83 -13.27 -17.16
N VAL A 378 1.14 -12.63 -18.09
CA VAL A 378 0.77 -13.19 -19.41
C VAL A 378 0.90 -12.13 -20.50
N PRO A 379 1.27 -12.51 -21.74
CA PRO A 379 1.41 -11.56 -22.84
C PRO A 379 0.07 -10.93 -23.25
N SER A 380 -1.01 -11.72 -23.23
CA SER A 380 -2.34 -11.29 -23.63
C SER A 380 -3.45 -11.95 -22.82
N GLU A 381 -4.66 -11.38 -22.90
CA GLU A 381 -5.86 -11.98 -22.30
C GLU A 381 -6.27 -13.29 -22.99
N TYR A 382 -5.91 -13.45 -24.27
CA TYR A 382 -6.13 -14.69 -25.01
C TYR A 382 -5.28 -15.83 -24.43
N ASP A 383 -3.98 -15.59 -24.25
CA ASP A 383 -3.06 -16.54 -23.61
C ASP A 383 -3.57 -16.93 -22.21
N PHE A 384 -4.01 -15.93 -21.45
CA PHE A 384 -4.57 -16.15 -20.11
C PHE A 384 -5.77 -17.09 -20.12
N LYS A 385 -6.76 -16.85 -20.98
CA LYS A 385 -7.96 -17.71 -21.05
C LYS A 385 -7.65 -19.13 -21.53
N ASN A 386 -6.60 -19.34 -22.30
CA ASN A 386 -6.21 -20.67 -22.74
C ASN A 386 -5.22 -21.36 -21.79
N GLY A 387 -4.79 -20.70 -20.71
CA GLY A 387 -3.80 -21.25 -19.79
C GLY A 387 -2.38 -21.30 -20.37
N GLU A 388 -2.09 -20.50 -21.41
CA GLU A 388 -0.83 -20.52 -22.16
C GLU A 388 0.10 -19.39 -21.73
N ASN A 389 1.42 -19.58 -21.93
CA ASN A 389 2.45 -18.56 -21.70
C ASN A 389 2.41 -17.90 -20.30
N ILE A 390 1.93 -18.64 -19.29
CA ILE A 390 1.83 -18.17 -17.90
C ILE A 390 3.21 -18.13 -17.26
N LYS A 391 3.53 -16.98 -16.65
CA LYS A 391 4.68 -16.81 -15.75
C LYS A 391 4.22 -16.50 -14.33
N VAL A 392 4.57 -17.35 -13.37
CA VAL A 392 4.27 -17.19 -11.95
C VAL A 392 5.32 -16.29 -11.31
N LEU A 393 4.92 -15.08 -10.90
CA LEU A 393 5.82 -14.16 -10.20
C LEU A 393 5.92 -14.48 -8.71
N GLU A 394 4.79 -14.88 -8.12
CA GLU A 394 4.64 -15.18 -6.69
C GLU A 394 3.48 -16.16 -6.48
N LEU A 395 3.61 -17.01 -5.47
CA LEU A 395 2.55 -17.87 -4.97
C LEU A 395 2.39 -17.58 -3.47
N ASN A 396 1.19 -17.17 -3.08
CA ASN A 396 0.88 -16.80 -1.71
C ASN A 396 -0.01 -17.88 -1.08
N GLY A 397 0.28 -18.26 0.16
CA GLY A 397 -0.47 -19.28 0.88
C GLY A 397 -1.80 -18.80 1.47
N VAL A 398 -2.10 -19.25 2.68
CA VAL A 398 -3.44 -19.13 3.29
C VAL A 398 -3.84 -17.70 3.66
N THR A 399 -2.89 -16.79 3.85
CA THR A 399 -3.16 -15.36 4.12
C THR A 399 -3.34 -14.52 2.86
N SER A 400 -3.19 -15.13 1.68
CA SER A 400 -3.59 -14.48 0.44
C SER A 400 -5.08 -14.11 0.47
N GLU A 401 -5.43 -13.03 -0.22
CA GLU A 401 -6.81 -12.53 -0.28
C GLU A 401 -7.34 -12.65 -1.70
N ALA A 402 -8.63 -12.97 -1.84
CA ALA A 402 -9.37 -12.87 -3.09
C ALA A 402 -9.55 -11.38 -3.45
N THR A 403 -8.54 -10.79 -4.07
CA THR A 403 -8.41 -9.34 -4.26
C THR A 403 -9.40 -8.72 -5.24
N HIS A 404 -10.18 -9.51 -5.96
CA HIS A 404 -11.24 -9.02 -6.86
C HIS A 404 -12.32 -8.25 -6.10
N ILE A 405 -12.46 -8.50 -4.79
CA ILE A 405 -13.40 -7.79 -3.92
C ILE A 405 -13.18 -6.27 -3.92
N TYR A 406 -11.95 -5.80 -4.20
CA TYR A 406 -11.64 -4.37 -4.24
C TYR A 406 -12.08 -3.67 -5.53
N ASP A 407 -12.71 -4.39 -6.47
CA ASP A 407 -13.35 -3.77 -7.61
C ASP A 407 -14.45 -2.79 -7.14
N GLU A 408 -14.45 -1.59 -7.72
CA GLU A 408 -15.41 -0.52 -7.41
C GLU A 408 -16.88 -0.89 -7.63
N ARG A 409 -17.14 -1.93 -8.43
CA ARG A 409 -18.47 -2.49 -8.67
C ARG A 409 -19.02 -3.27 -7.47
N HIS A 410 -18.17 -3.71 -6.55
CA HIS A 410 -18.56 -4.55 -5.44
C HIS A 410 -18.91 -3.78 -4.17
N SER A 411 -19.92 -4.27 -3.46
CA SER A 411 -20.31 -3.73 -2.17
C SER A 411 -19.42 -4.26 -1.03
N TYR A 412 -19.37 -3.52 0.07
CA TYR A 412 -18.70 -3.97 1.30
C TYR A 412 -19.17 -5.36 1.75
N MET A 413 -20.49 -5.60 1.71
CA MET A 413 -21.06 -6.88 2.14
C MET A 413 -20.63 -8.03 1.23
N TYR A 414 -20.53 -7.78 -0.09
CA TYR A 414 -19.99 -8.76 -1.04
C TYR A 414 -18.55 -9.14 -0.69
N GLY A 415 -17.69 -8.15 -0.41
CA GLY A 415 -16.31 -8.38 0.00
C GLY A 415 -16.23 -9.22 1.28
N VAL A 416 -16.98 -8.83 2.32
CA VAL A 416 -17.03 -9.56 3.60
C VAL A 416 -17.50 -11.01 3.42
N GLN A 417 -18.57 -11.24 2.66
CA GLN A 417 -19.08 -12.58 2.39
C GLN A 417 -18.06 -13.45 1.63
N THR A 418 -17.39 -12.86 0.64
CA THR A 418 -16.34 -13.52 -0.14
C THR A 418 -15.16 -13.93 0.74
N LEU A 419 -14.73 -13.06 1.67
CA LEU A 419 -13.68 -13.38 2.63
C LEU A 419 -14.11 -14.45 3.64
N MET A 420 -15.34 -14.38 4.15
CA MET A 420 -15.87 -15.42 5.05
C MET A 420 -15.89 -16.79 4.35
N GLN A 421 -16.35 -16.85 3.10
CA GLN A 421 -16.37 -18.07 2.33
C GLN A 421 -14.95 -18.59 2.02
N GLN A 422 -14.01 -17.68 1.71
CA GLN A 422 -12.59 -18.01 1.56
C GLN A 422 -12.03 -18.67 2.82
N TRP A 423 -12.23 -18.07 4.00
CA TRP A 423 -11.76 -18.64 5.28
C TRP A 423 -12.45 -19.97 5.59
N LYS A 424 -13.75 -20.11 5.30
CA LYS A 424 -14.45 -21.38 5.45
C LYS A 424 -13.78 -22.48 4.62
N LEU A 425 -13.46 -22.22 3.36
CA LEU A 425 -12.76 -23.17 2.48
C LEU A 425 -11.39 -23.56 3.06
N ALA A 426 -10.60 -22.59 3.54
CA ALA A 426 -9.30 -22.86 4.13
C ALA A 426 -9.39 -23.79 5.36
N TYR A 427 -10.38 -23.60 6.23
CA TYR A 427 -10.65 -24.49 7.37
C TYR A 427 -11.12 -25.89 6.93
N GLU A 428 -11.98 -25.96 5.91
CA GLU A 428 -12.47 -27.23 5.36
C GLU A 428 -11.33 -28.06 4.75
N ILE A 429 -10.49 -27.44 3.92
CA ILE A 429 -9.30 -28.05 3.30
C ILE A 429 -8.32 -28.51 4.39
N GLY A 430 -7.96 -27.62 5.33
CA GLY A 430 -7.02 -27.96 6.39
C GLY A 430 -7.49 -29.11 7.28
N ASN A 431 -8.79 -29.15 7.59
CA ASN A 431 -9.38 -30.26 8.34
C ASN A 431 -9.40 -31.57 7.55
N LYS A 432 -9.63 -31.50 6.24
CA LYS A 432 -9.63 -32.69 5.38
C LYS A 432 -8.22 -33.25 5.20
N ASN A 433 -7.22 -32.39 5.00
CA ASN A 433 -5.80 -32.77 4.98
C ASN A 433 -5.38 -33.47 6.30
N LEU A 434 -5.81 -32.93 7.45
CA LEU A 434 -5.54 -33.56 8.75
C LEU A 434 -6.19 -34.96 8.89
N LYS A 435 -7.42 -35.14 8.38
CA LYS A 435 -8.12 -36.43 8.41
C LYS A 435 -7.45 -37.47 7.50
N LEU A 436 -7.03 -37.06 6.30
CA LEU A 436 -6.33 -37.92 5.35
C LEU A 436 -4.90 -38.25 5.81
N ASN A 437 -4.26 -37.33 6.53
CA ASN A 437 -2.90 -37.47 7.02
C ASN A 437 -2.82 -37.17 8.54
N PRO A 438 -3.19 -38.13 9.41
CA PRO A 438 -3.22 -37.90 10.86
C PRO A 438 -1.86 -37.55 11.49
N GLY A 439 -0.75 -37.79 10.78
CA GLY A 439 0.61 -37.43 11.21
C GLY A 439 0.95 -35.94 11.08
N LEU A 440 0.11 -35.14 10.40
CA LEU A 440 0.33 -33.69 10.27
C LEU A 440 0.18 -33.00 11.63
N LYS A 441 1.17 -32.19 11.99
CA LYS A 441 1.16 -31.42 13.24
C LYS A 441 0.43 -30.10 13.04
N VAL A 442 -0.63 -29.88 13.81
CA VAL A 442 -1.30 -28.58 13.88
C VAL A 442 -0.49 -27.66 14.79
N PRO A 443 -0.06 -26.48 14.31
CA PRO A 443 0.62 -25.50 15.15
C PRO A 443 -0.25 -25.06 16.34
N SER A 444 0.39 -24.82 17.49
CA SER A 444 -0.32 -24.26 18.64
C SER A 444 -0.65 -22.79 18.40
N VAL A 445 -1.68 -22.29 19.08
CA VAL A 445 -2.03 -20.85 19.05
C VAL A 445 -0.85 -19.99 19.48
N LYS A 446 -0.07 -20.45 20.48
CA LYS A 446 1.13 -19.75 20.93
C LYS A 446 2.16 -19.60 19.81
N LYS A 447 2.40 -20.66 19.01
CA LYS A 447 3.32 -20.59 17.86
C LYS A 447 2.82 -19.63 16.80
N ILE A 448 1.52 -19.62 16.51
CA ILE A 448 0.95 -18.70 15.52
C ILE A 448 1.06 -17.25 15.99
N LEU A 449 0.77 -16.99 17.27
CA LEU A 449 0.84 -15.65 17.85
C LEU A 449 2.28 -15.12 17.96
N SER A 450 3.27 -15.97 18.26
CA SER A 450 4.68 -15.55 18.35
C SER A 450 5.30 -15.17 17.01
N GLU A 451 4.68 -15.57 15.90
CA GLU A 451 5.10 -15.15 14.56
C GLU A 451 4.38 -13.84 14.14
N LEU A 452 3.24 -13.50 14.78
CA LEU A 452 2.47 -12.27 14.52
C LEU A 452 2.96 -11.05 15.30
N PHE A 453 3.51 -11.27 16.50
CA PHE A 453 3.89 -10.25 17.49
C PHE A 453 5.25 -10.59 18.08
#